data_AF-A0A2R6Q6L0-F1
#
_entry.id   AF-A0A2R6Q6L0-F1
#
_cell.length_a   1.000
_cell.length_b   1.000
_cell.length_c   1.000
_cell.angle_alpha   90.00
_cell.angle_beta   90.00
_cell.angle_gamma   90.00
#
_symmetry.space_group_name_H-M   'P 1'
#
loop_
_entity.id
_entity.type
_entity.pdbx_description
1 polymer ?
#
loop_
_entity_poly.entity_id
_entity_poly.type
_entity_poly.pdbx_seq_one_letter_code
_entity_poly.pdbx_strand_id
1 'polypeptide(L)'
;MWRAVERALGPGFDRDKCEVKLVGTPLTHKRFLRRNRGTYGPAIEAGKGTFPGHSTPIPQLYCCGDSTFPGIGVPAVAASGAIVANSLVSVSQHSQLLDAVGI
;
A
#
# COMPACT_ATOMS: atom_id res chain seq x y z
N MET A 1 8.93 4.26 22.97
CA MET A 1 7.54 3.86 22.66
C MET A 1 6.67 3.85 23.91
N TRP A 2 6.86 2.94 24.87
CA TRP A 2 5.94 2.80 26.01
C TRP A 2 5.68 4.08 26.80
N ARG A 3 6.71 4.89 27.08
CA ARG A 3 6.54 6.22 27.69
C ARG A 3 5.56 7.14 26.94
N ALA A 4 5.55 7.08 25.60
CA ALA A 4 4.63 7.86 24.78
C ALA A 4 3.20 7.30 24.84
N VAL A 5 3.06 5.97 24.88
CA VAL A 5 1.77 5.29 25.06
C VAL A 5 1.17 5.62 26.42
N GLU A 6 1.96 5.48 27.49
CA GLU A 6 1.58 5.82 28.87
C GLU A 6 1.14 7.29 28.98
N ARG A 7 1.86 8.21 28.32
CA ARG A 7 1.49 9.63 28.24
C ARG A 7 0.16 9.86 27.50
N ALA A 8 -0.10 9.13 26.42
CA ALA A 8 -1.30 9.30 25.61
C ALA A 8 -2.56 8.69 26.23
N LEU A 9 -2.41 7.55 26.91
CA LEU A 9 -3.53 6.81 27.52
C LEU A 9 -3.78 7.21 28.99
N GLY A 10 -2.80 7.84 29.65
CA GLY A 10 -2.94 8.38 30.99
C GLY A 10 -2.73 7.35 32.11
N PRO A 11 -2.95 7.76 33.37
CA PRO A 11 -2.54 7.00 34.57
C PRO A 11 -3.29 5.68 34.79
N GLY A 12 -4.42 5.47 34.11
CA GLY A 12 -5.17 4.21 34.17
C GLY A 12 -4.60 3.11 33.27
N PHE A 13 -3.71 3.44 32.35
CA PHE A 13 -3.04 2.46 31.50
C PHE A 13 -1.86 1.83 32.24
N ASP A 14 -1.90 0.51 32.38
CA ASP A 14 -0.79 -0.29 32.89
C ASP A 14 -0.40 -1.29 31.82
N ARG A 15 0.81 -1.12 31.27
CA ARG A 15 1.31 -2.02 30.24
C ARG A 15 1.38 -3.46 30.74
N ASP A 16 1.63 -3.71 32.02
CA ASP A 16 1.80 -5.06 32.56
C ASP A 16 0.49 -5.85 32.59
N LYS A 17 -0.65 -5.17 32.41
CA LYS A 17 -1.97 -5.78 32.21
C LYS A 17 -2.28 -6.17 30.76
N CYS A 18 -1.45 -5.83 29.78
CA CYS A 18 -1.68 -6.29 28.41
C CYS A 18 -1.32 -7.77 28.27
N GLU A 19 -2.33 -8.61 27.99
CA GLU A 19 -2.16 -10.04 27.71
C GLU A 19 -1.28 -10.30 26.47
N VAL A 20 -1.36 -9.42 25.48
CA VAL A 20 -0.59 -9.50 24.23
C VAL A 20 0.11 -8.18 23.94
N LYS A 21 1.42 -8.25 23.65
CA LYS A 21 2.26 -7.10 23.30
C LYS A 21 3.12 -7.44 22.08
N LEU A 22 2.82 -6.83 20.94
CA LEU A 22 3.62 -6.98 19.71
C LEU A 22 4.19 -5.61 19.31
N VAL A 23 5.51 -5.46 19.40
CA VAL A 23 6.19 -4.22 19.06
C VAL A 23 6.58 -4.22 17.59
N GLY A 24 5.92 -3.36 16.81
CA GLY A 24 6.31 -3.05 15.44
C GLY A 24 7.56 -2.18 15.39
N THR A 25 8.55 -2.56 14.58
CA THR A 25 9.75 -1.77 14.28
C THR A 25 10.00 -1.78 12.76
N PRO A 26 10.86 -0.90 12.22
CA PRO A 26 11.28 -1.03 10.82
C PRO A 26 11.86 -2.42 10.48
N LEU A 27 12.48 -3.10 11.45
CA LEU A 27 12.97 -4.48 11.26
C LEU A 27 11.83 -5.48 11.08
N THR A 28 10.76 -5.40 11.89
CA THR A 28 9.59 -6.28 11.70
C THR A 28 8.87 -5.96 10.40
N HIS A 29 8.78 -4.68 10.04
CA HIS A 29 8.17 -4.25 8.78
C HIS A 29 8.93 -4.79 7.55
N LYS A 30 10.27 -4.69 7.57
CA LYS A 30 11.15 -5.31 6.56
C LYS A 30 10.97 -6.83 6.52
N ARG A 31 10.92 -7.49 7.68
CA ARG A 31 10.78 -8.95 7.78
C ARG A 31 9.47 -9.46 7.19
N PHE A 32 8.34 -8.88 7.59
CA PHE A 32 7.02 -9.40 7.24
C PHE A 32 6.50 -8.92 5.89
N LEU A 33 6.82 -7.68 5.50
CA LEU A 33 6.28 -7.08 4.27
C LEU A 33 7.34 -6.88 3.17
N ARG A 34 8.56 -7.40 3.38
CA ARG A 34 9.70 -7.29 2.45
C ARG A 34 10.00 -5.84 2.03
N ARG A 35 9.71 -4.88 2.91
CA ARG A 35 9.92 -3.46 2.64
C ARG A 35 11.40 -3.10 2.70
N ASN A 36 11.88 -2.37 1.71
CA ASN A 36 13.23 -1.82 1.75
C ASN A 36 13.40 -0.98 3.03
N ARG A 37 14.40 -1.29 3.85
CA ARG A 37 14.67 -0.62 5.14
C ARG A 37 13.48 -0.54 6.11
N GLY A 38 12.41 -1.30 5.90
CA GLY A 38 11.20 -1.23 6.73
C GLY A 38 10.34 0.02 6.52
N THR A 39 10.41 0.66 5.34
CA THR A 39 9.62 1.87 5.05
C THR A 39 8.15 1.55 4.76
N TYR A 40 7.27 2.52 5.03
CA TYR A 40 5.84 2.50 4.67
C TYR A 40 5.54 2.92 3.21
N GLY A 41 6.57 2.95 2.36
CA GLY A 41 6.46 3.53 1.02
C GLY A 41 7.36 4.76 0.86
N PRO A 42 7.55 5.23 -0.38
CA PRO A 42 8.16 6.52 -0.62
C PRO A 42 7.20 7.64 -0.19
N ALA A 43 7.74 8.70 0.40
CA ALA A 43 7.02 9.93 0.66
C ALA A 43 7.38 10.92 -0.46
N ILE A 44 6.40 11.25 -1.30
CA ILE A 44 6.55 12.22 -2.39
C ILE A 44 5.74 13.45 -1.98
N GLU A 45 6.40 14.61 -1.92
CA GLU A 45 5.72 15.86 -1.59
C GLU A 45 4.70 16.22 -2.68
N ALA A 46 3.51 16.67 -2.26
CA ALA A 46 2.44 17.03 -3.17
C ALA A 46 2.89 18.11 -4.16
N GLY A 47 2.61 17.90 -5.45
CA GLY A 47 3.00 18.82 -6.52
C GLY A 47 4.49 18.78 -6.90
N LYS A 48 5.34 18.01 -6.21
CA LYS A 48 6.76 17.85 -6.57
C LYS A 48 7.04 16.63 -7.44
N GLY A 49 6.14 15.65 -7.43
CA GLY A 49 6.29 14.45 -8.22
C GLY A 49 5.08 13.53 -8.13
N THR A 50 5.18 12.41 -8.80
CA THR A 50 4.19 11.33 -8.76
C THR A 50 4.89 10.00 -8.59
N PHE A 51 4.15 9.01 -8.10
CA PHE A 51 4.64 7.63 -8.06
C PHE A 51 4.90 7.13 -9.48
N PRO A 52 5.86 6.22 -9.68
CA PRO A 52 6.12 5.64 -10.99
C PRO A 52 4.87 4.90 -11.51
N GLY A 53 4.69 4.89 -12.83
CA GLY A 53 3.64 4.12 -13.49
C GLY A 53 3.85 2.61 -13.36
N HIS A 54 2.89 1.84 -13.87
CA HIS A 54 2.87 0.39 -13.75
C HIS A 54 3.81 -0.34 -14.73
N SER A 55 4.15 0.27 -15.86
CA SER A 55 4.98 -0.33 -16.90
C SER A 55 6.43 -0.51 -16.44
N THR A 56 7.05 -1.61 -16.90
CA THR A 56 8.48 -1.85 -16.72
C THR A 56 9.18 -1.98 -18.09
N PRO A 57 10.52 -1.88 -18.15
CA PRO A 57 11.27 -2.16 -19.38
C PRO A 57 11.19 -3.62 -19.84
N ILE A 58 10.70 -4.53 -18.99
CA ILE A 58 10.57 -5.95 -19.29
C ILE A 58 9.17 -6.20 -19.88
N PRO A 59 9.06 -6.71 -21.12
CA PRO A 59 7.77 -6.99 -21.74
C PRO A 59 6.90 -7.90 -20.88
N GLN A 60 5.62 -7.57 -20.77
CA GLN A 60 4.61 -8.31 -19.98
C GLN A 60 4.91 -8.42 -18.48
N LEU A 61 5.81 -7.60 -17.94
CA LEU A 61 6.02 -7.44 -16.51
C LEU A 61 5.52 -6.06 -16.06
N TYR A 62 4.64 -6.06 -15.07
CA TYR A 62 4.01 -4.86 -14.53
C TYR A 62 4.19 -4.79 -13.02
N CYS A 63 4.28 -3.57 -12.50
CA CYS A 63 4.31 -3.27 -11.09
C CYS A 63 2.95 -2.74 -10.63
N CYS A 64 2.52 -3.14 -9.44
CA CYS A 64 1.38 -2.54 -8.73
C CYS A 64 1.64 -2.50 -7.23
N GLY A 65 0.89 -1.65 -6.53
CA GLY A 65 0.92 -1.56 -5.07
C GLY A 65 1.41 -0.20 -4.58
N ASP A 66 1.88 -0.16 -3.32
CA ASP A 66 2.11 1.10 -2.58
C ASP A 66 3.28 1.97 -3.11
N SER A 67 4.07 1.42 -4.01
CA SER A 67 5.25 2.06 -4.61
C SER A 67 5.03 2.36 -6.10
N THR A 68 3.81 2.13 -6.59
CA THR A 68 3.35 2.41 -7.95
C THR A 68 2.15 3.34 -7.86
N PHE A 69 1.97 4.20 -8.87
CA PHE A 69 0.78 5.06 -8.94
C PHE A 69 -0.50 4.22 -8.77
N PRO A 70 -1.47 4.68 -7.94
CA PRO A 70 -1.57 5.99 -7.28
C PRO A 70 -0.72 6.22 -6.00
N GLY A 71 -0.17 5.18 -5.38
CA GLY A 71 0.75 5.31 -4.24
C GLY A 71 0.30 4.63 -2.95
N ILE A 72 0.65 5.23 -1.82
CA ILE A 72 0.50 4.64 -0.48
C ILE A 72 -0.95 4.64 0.05
N GLY A 73 -1.28 3.64 0.87
CA GLY A 73 -2.58 3.49 1.54
C GLY A 73 -3.51 2.49 0.84
N VAL A 74 -4.40 1.84 1.61
CA VAL A 74 -5.24 0.73 1.13
C VAL A 74 -6.03 1.10 -0.15
N PRO A 75 -6.71 2.25 -0.24
CA PRO A 75 -7.44 2.62 -1.46
C PRO A 75 -6.54 2.81 -2.69
N ALA A 76 -5.39 3.48 -2.51
CA ALA A 76 -4.44 3.71 -3.59
C ALA A 76 -3.80 2.40 -4.07
N VAL A 77 -3.45 1.50 -3.15
CA VAL A 77 -2.93 0.16 -3.47
C VAL A 77 -3.95 -0.65 -4.28
N ALA A 78 -5.22 -0.66 -3.86
CA ALA A 78 -6.29 -1.35 -4.57
C ALA A 78 -6.48 -0.77 -5.99
N ALA A 79 -6.52 0.56 -6.10
CA ALA A 79 -6.61 1.24 -7.39
C ALA A 79 -5.40 0.94 -8.30
N SER A 80 -4.18 0.88 -7.75
CA SER A 80 -2.98 0.50 -8.50
C SER A 80 -3.12 -0.89 -9.11
N GLY A 81 -3.61 -1.87 -8.34
CA GLY A 81 -3.89 -3.21 -8.84
C GLY A 81 -4.97 -3.22 -9.94
N ALA A 82 -6.06 -2.47 -9.74
CA ALA A 82 -7.11 -2.34 -10.75
C ALA A 82 -6.60 -1.71 -12.05
N ILE A 83 -5.76 -0.67 -11.98
CA ILE A 83 -5.15 -0.04 -13.15
C ILE A 83 -4.34 -1.06 -13.95
N VAL A 84 -3.50 -1.87 -13.28
CA VAL A 84 -2.72 -2.91 -13.97
C VAL A 84 -3.64 -3.91 -14.64
N ALA A 85 -4.61 -4.47 -13.91
CA ALA A 85 -5.54 -5.45 -14.46
C ALA A 85 -6.28 -4.91 -15.71
N ASN A 86 -6.74 -3.66 -15.67
CA ASN A 86 -7.44 -3.04 -16.80
C ASN A 86 -6.50 -2.68 -17.96
N SER A 87 -5.20 -2.52 -17.70
CA SER A 87 -4.19 -2.25 -18.74
C SER A 87 -3.76 -3.51 -19.50
N LEU A 88 -4.15 -4.70 -19.02
CA LEU A 88 -3.87 -5.99 -19.67
C LEU A 88 -4.90 -6.36 -20.76
N VAL A 89 -5.99 -5.63 -20.88
CA VAL A 89 -7.05 -5.90 -21.86
C VAL A 89 -7.38 -4.64 -22.66
N SER A 90 -7.82 -4.83 -23.90
CA SER A 90 -8.16 -3.74 -24.81
C SER A 90 -9.48 -3.06 -24.41
N VAL A 91 -9.66 -1.82 -24.86
CA VAL A 91 -10.94 -1.09 -24.72
C VAL A 91 -12.11 -1.90 -25.30
N SER A 92 -11.91 -2.61 -26.41
CA SER A 92 -12.96 -3.47 -26.98
C SER A 92 -13.39 -4.59 -26.04
N GLN A 93 -12.46 -5.18 -25.29
CA GLN A 93 -12.77 -6.24 -24.32
C GLN A 93 -13.50 -5.67 -23.10
N HIS A 94 -13.13 -4.45 -22.69
CA HIS A 94 -13.89 -3.72 -21.66
C HIS A 94 -15.33 -3.49 -22.10
N SER A 95 -15.57 -3.02 -23.34
CA SER A 95 -16.92 -2.83 -23.87
C SER A 95 -17.72 -4.13 -23.95
N GLN A 96 -17.11 -5.22 -24.41
CA GLN A 96 -17.77 -6.53 -24.46
C GLN A 96 -18.21 -7.03 -23.07
N LEU A 97 -17.41 -6.74 -22.04
CA LEU A 97 -17.80 -7.06 -20.66
C LEU A 97 -19.01 -6.25 -20.21
N LEU A 98 -19.02 -4.95 -20.50
CA LEU A 98 -20.14 -4.05 -20.16
C LEU A 98 -21.45 -4.53 -20.82
N ASP A 99 -21.41 -4.81 -22.13
CA ASP A 99 -22.54 -5.37 -22.87
C ASP A 99 -23.03 -6.68 -22.22
N ALA A 100 -22.11 -7.57 -21.82
CA ALA A 100 -22.44 -8.85 -21.20
C ALA A 100 -23.07 -8.73 -19.81
N VAL A 101 -22.78 -7.65 -19.06
CA VAL A 101 -23.40 -7.37 -17.75
C VAL A 101 -24.60 -6.42 -17.83
N GLY A 102 -25.00 -6.02 -19.04
CA GLY A 102 -26.18 -5.18 -19.29
C GLY A 102 -26.00 -3.73 -18.89
N ILE A 103 -24.77 -3.21 -18.92
CA ILE A 103 -24.43 -1.79 -18.75
C ILE A 103 -23.97 -1.25 -20.10
#